data_AF-A0A4R1BP16-F1
#
_entry.id   AF-A0A4R1BP16-F1
#
_cell.length_a   1.000
_cell.length_b   1.000
_cell.length_c   1.000
_cell.angle_alpha   90.00
_cell.angle_beta   90.00
_cell.angle_gamma   90.00
#
_symmetry.space_group_name_H-M   'P 1'
#
loop_
_entity.id
_entity.type
_entity.pdbx_description
1 polymer ?
#
loop_
_entity_poly.entity_id
_entity_poly.type
_entity_poly.pdbx_seq_one_letter_code
_entity_poly.pdbx_strand_id
1 'polypeptide(L)' 'MTLNHPQDLETMDLKDLQTLLSSMKQKFETAFAAGRPYEETNAVYKLLKELQYAVSLRYARTEALAEAS' A
#
# COMPACT_ATOMS: atom_id res chain seq x y z
N MET A 1 -0.53 8.31 -11.74
CA MET A 1 -0.42 6.85 -11.92
C MET A 1 -1.66 6.22 -11.32
N THR A 2 -2.42 5.50 -12.12
CA THR A 2 -3.59 4.73 -11.66
C THR A 2 -3.12 3.29 -11.53
N LEU A 3 -3.21 2.71 -10.33
CA LEU A 3 -2.94 1.29 -10.11
C LEU A 3 -4.11 0.53 -10.72
N ASN A 4 -3.88 -0.11 -11.87
CA ASN A 4 -4.95 -0.76 -12.62
C ASN A 4 -4.98 -2.27 -12.35
N HIS A 5 -3.89 -2.86 -11.83
CA HIS A 5 -3.86 -4.27 -11.45
C HIS A 5 -2.96 -4.56 -10.22
N PRO A 6 -3.28 -5.59 -9.42
CA PRO A 6 -2.44 -6.04 -8.29
C PRO A 6 -0.99 -6.36 -8.67
N GLN A 7 -0.75 -6.77 -9.92
CA GLN A 7 0.58 -7.03 -10.47
C GLN A 7 1.48 -5.78 -10.52
N ASP A 8 0.90 -4.58 -10.60
CA ASP A 8 1.65 -3.32 -10.56
C ASP A 8 2.37 -3.15 -9.22
N LEU A 9 1.82 -3.72 -8.13
CA LEU A 9 2.42 -3.68 -6.79
C LEU A 9 3.52 -4.74 -6.62
N GLU A 10 3.46 -5.86 -7.34
CA GLU A 10 4.45 -6.94 -7.22
C GLU A 10 5.80 -6.61 -7.87
N THR A 11 5.77 -5.76 -8.90
CA THR A 11 6.94 -5.32 -9.68
C THR A 11 7.59 -4.05 -9.14
N MET A 12 6.89 -3.31 -8.26
CA MET A 12 7.36 -2.07 -7.68
C MET A 12 8.44 -2.32 -6.61
N ASP A 13 9.45 -1.45 -6.55
CA ASP A 13 10.49 -1.54 -5.53
C ASP A 13 9.93 -1.26 -4.12
N LEU A 14 10.58 -1.80 -3.09
CA LEU A 14 10.18 -1.64 -1.70
C LEU A 14 10.10 -0.17 -1.28
N LYS A 15 11.05 0.67 -1.73
CA LYS A 15 11.05 2.10 -1.39
C LYS A 15 9.86 2.84 -2.00
N ASP A 16 9.51 2.49 -3.23
CA ASP A 16 8.38 3.08 -3.94
C ASP A 16 7.05 2.63 -3.31
N LEU A 17 6.94 1.34 -2.95
CA LEU A 17 5.80 0.81 -2.21
C LEU A 17 5.59 1.51 -0.85
N GLN A 18 6.66 1.79 -0.11
CA GLN A 18 6.60 2.52 1.16
C GLN A 18 6.17 3.98 0.98
N THR A 19 6.67 4.62 -0.07
CA THR A 19 6.30 6.00 -0.42
C THR A 19 4.81 6.08 -0.76
N LEU A 20 4.34 5.14 -1.58
CA LEU A 20 2.95 5.03 -1.97
C LEU A 20 2.04 4.69 -0.78
N LEU A 21 2.47 3.77 0.10
CA LEU A 21 1.76 3.44 1.34
C LEU A 21 1.58 4.68 2.23
N SER A 22 2.64 5.46 2.41
CA SER A 22 2.60 6.70 3.22
C SER A 22 1.65 7.74 2.62
N SER A 23 1.71 7.92 1.30
CA SER A 23 0.80 8.82 0.57
C SER A 23 -0.66 8.38 0.70
N MET A 24 -0.95 7.09 0.54
CA MET A 24 -2.32 6.57 0.68
C MET A 24 -2.84 6.63 2.10
N LYS A 25 -1.97 6.45 3.11
CA LYS A 25 -2.33 6.63 4.52
C LYS A 25 -2.78 8.07 4.78
N GLN A 26 -2.01 9.05 4.33
CA GLN A 26 -2.37 10.46 4.47
C GLN A 26 -3.68 10.79 3.73
N LYS A 27 -3.88 10.22 2.54
CA LYS A 27 -5.12 10.40 1.77
C LYS A 27 -6.34 9.84 2.50
N PHE A 28 -6.20 8.65 3.11
CA PHE A 28 -7.25 8.04 3.93
C PHE A 28 -7.57 8.89 5.16
N GLU A 29 -6.55 9.31 5.93
CA GLU A 29 -6.72 10.15 7.12
C GLU A 29 -7.41 11.47 6.78
N THR A 30 -7.03 12.09 5.66
CA THR A 30 -7.66 13.33 5.17
C THR A 30 -9.11 13.10 4.77
N ALA A 31 -9.42 12.02 4.05
CA ALA A 31 -10.79 11.68 3.65
C ALA A 31 -11.69 11.39 4.87
N PHE A 32 -11.17 10.64 5.82
CA PHE A 32 -11.85 10.28 7.06
C PHE A 32 -12.11 11.53 7.92
N ALA A 33 -11.10 12.37 8.14
CA ALA A 33 -11.23 13.60 8.93
C ALA A 33 -12.19 14.62 8.30
N ALA A 34 -12.24 14.67 6.95
CA ALA A 34 -13.17 15.52 6.22
C ALA A 34 -14.61 14.99 6.19
N GLY A 35 -14.90 13.83 6.79
CA GLY A 35 -16.23 13.22 6.80
C GLY A 35 -16.72 12.86 5.39
N ARG A 36 -15.81 12.47 4.49
CA ARG A 36 -16.17 12.09 3.12
C ARG A 36 -17.08 10.86 3.10
N PRO A 37 -17.87 10.66 2.03
CA PRO A 37 -18.73 9.50 1.90
C PRO A 37 -18.01 8.19 2.19
N TYR A 38 -18.70 7.25 2.83
CA TYR A 38 -18.15 5.95 3.19
C TYR A 38 -17.54 5.24 1.99
N GLU A 39 -18.21 5.27 0.83
CA GLU A 39 -17.76 4.61 -0.39
C GLU A 39 -16.39 5.13 -0.86
N GLU A 40 -16.18 6.45 -0.86
CA GLU A 40 -14.89 7.07 -1.19
C GLU A 40 -13.81 6.69 -0.19
N THR A 41 -14.12 6.79 1.11
CA THR A 41 -13.15 6.51 2.19
C THR A 41 -12.79 5.02 2.21
N ASN A 42 -13.76 4.14 1.98
CA ASN A 42 -13.59 2.69 1.92
C ASN A 42 -12.79 2.25 0.68
N ALA A 43 -12.96 2.91 -0.47
CA ALA A 43 -12.14 2.65 -1.64
C ALA A 43 -10.65 2.95 -1.37
N VAL A 44 -10.35 4.08 -0.72
CA VAL A 44 -8.97 4.41 -0.31
C VAL A 44 -8.45 3.42 0.75
N TYR A 45 -9.30 3.04 1.71
CA TYR A 45 -8.94 2.06 2.73
C TYR A 45 -8.58 0.68 2.14
N LYS A 46 -9.36 0.17 1.17
CA LYS A 46 -9.08 -1.11 0.50
C LYS A 46 -7.70 -1.08 -0.17
N LEU A 47 -7.42 -0.03 -0.93
CA LEU A 47 -6.12 0.16 -1.57
C LEU A 47 -4.98 0.26 -0.54
N LEU A 48 -5.21 0.94 0.59
CA LEU A 48 -4.26 1.01 1.70
C LEU A 48 -3.94 -0.38 2.26
N LYS A 49 -4.94 -1.25 2.43
CA LYS A 49 -4.74 -2.63 2.92
C LYS A 49 -3.95 -3.48 1.94
N GLU A 50 -4.22 -3.35 0.64
CA GLU A 50 -3.46 -4.05 -0.41
C GLU A 50 -1.98 -3.62 -0.41
N LEU A 51 -1.71 -2.32 -0.28
CA LEU A 51 -0.34 -1.80 -0.16
C LEU A 51 0.37 -2.28 1.10
N GLN A 52 -0.31 -2.28 2.25
CA GLN A 52 0.25 -2.83 3.50
C GLN A 52 0.66 -4.29 3.32
N TYR A 53 -0.20 -5.09 2.69
CA TYR A 53 0.08 -6.50 2.42
C TYR A 53 1.28 -6.68 1.49
N ALA A 54 1.34 -5.93 0.38
CA ALA A 54 2.46 -5.98 -0.57
C ALA A 54 3.80 -5.62 0.09
N VAL A 55 3.82 -4.57 0.93
CA VAL A 55 5.00 -4.17 1.70
C VAL A 55 5.41 -5.29 2.68
N SER A 56 4.48 -5.84 3.45
CA SER A 56 4.75 -6.92 4.40
C SER A 56 5.31 -8.18 3.72
N LEU A 57 4.76 -8.58 2.57
CA LEU A 57 5.28 -9.70 1.80
C LEU A 57 6.73 -9.46 1.33
N ARG A 58 7.04 -8.23 0.90
CA ARG A 58 8.37 -7.89 0.41
C ARG A 58 9.41 -7.87 1.54
N TYR A 59 9.03 -7.39 2.72
CA TYR A 59 9.86 -7.50 3.92
C TYR A 59 10.13 -8.95 4.27
N ALA A 60 9.09 -9.78 4.40
CA ALA A 60 9.25 -11.20 4.72
C ALA A 60 10.15 -11.94 3.70
N ARG A 61 10.03 -11.62 2.41
CA ARG A 61 10.90 -12.17 1.37
C ARG A 61 12.36 -11.73 1.53
N THR A 62 12.58 -10.46 1.90
CA THR A 62 13.94 -9.90 2.08
C THR A 62 14.61 -10.50 3.31
N GLU A 63 13.87 -10.66 4.41
CA GLU A 63 14.34 -11.34 5.63
C GLU A 63 14.69 -12.80 5.35
N ALA A 64 13.81 -13.55 4.66
CA ALA A 64 14.09 -14.94 4.29
C ALA A 64 15.32 -15.11 3.39
N LEU A 65 15.59 -14.14 2.49
CA LEU A 65 16.81 -14.15 1.65
C LEU A 65 18.07 -13.83 2.47
N ALA A 66 17.98 -12.93 3.45
CA ALA A 66 19.09 -12.60 4.34
C ALA A 66 19.45 -13.75 5.28
N GLU A 67 18.46 -14.53 5.75
CA GLU A 67 18.68 -15.74 6.57
C GLU A 67 19.25 -16.92 5.78
N ALA A 68 19.01 -16.97 4.46
CA ALA A 68 19.48 -18.03 3.59
C ALA A 68 20.88 -17.78 2.97
N SER A 69 21.48 -16.62 3.23
CA SER A 69 22.79 -16.19 2.72
C SER A 69 23.89 -16.29 3.78
#